data_AF-A0A7S1NNE3-F1
#
_entry.id   AF-A0A7S1NNE3-F1
#
_cell.length_a   1.000
_cell.length_b   1.000
_cell.length_c   1.000
_cell.angle_alpha   90.00
_cell.angle_beta   90.00
_cell.angle_gamma   90.00
#
_symmetry.space_group_name_H-M   'P 1'
#
loop_
_entity.id
_entity.type
_entity.pdbx_description
1 polymer ?
#
loop_
_entity_poly.entity_id
_entity_poly.type
_entity_poly.pdbx_seq_one_letter_code
_entity_poly.pdbx_strand_id
1 'polypeptide(L)'
;YYNNCGPKLEDKAEVRQSCVAVYQFLNAPGCRWKVLCQHFGEVYVDGYCGACDNCSAHVPDVDLRSYLNPIVHAFHEANVGHTGPLYRASVVQMLMGSRRAWLLNKYP
;
A
#
# COMPACT_ATOMS: atom_id res chain seq x y z
N TYR A 1 5.83 20.90 38.73
CA TYR A 1 5.77 21.22 37.30
C TYR A 1 6.20 20.00 36.50
N TYR A 2 5.29 19.04 36.29
CA TYR A 2 5.53 17.95 35.34
C TYR A 2 5.21 18.48 33.95
N ASN A 3 6.23 18.62 33.12
CA ASN A 3 6.09 19.07 31.75
C ASN A 3 5.24 18.05 30.96
N ASN A 4 4.20 18.56 30.31
CA ASN A 4 3.36 17.87 29.34
C ASN A 4 4.17 17.54 28.07
N CYS A 5 5.15 16.64 28.16
CA CYS A 5 5.96 16.14 27.04
C CYS A 5 5.33 14.91 26.36
N GLY A 6 3.99 14.85 26.29
CA GLY A 6 3.35 13.89 25.39
C GLY A 6 3.62 14.31 23.95
N PRO A 7 3.88 13.38 23.01
CA PRO A 7 4.05 13.73 21.60
C PRO A 7 2.82 14.52 21.14
N LYS A 8 3.07 15.69 20.55
CA LYS A 8 2.02 16.53 19.97
C LYS A 8 1.30 15.71 18.89
N LEU A 9 0.02 15.99 18.63
CA LEU A 9 -0.76 15.22 17.65
C LEU A 9 -0.10 15.21 16.25
N GLU A 10 0.65 16.26 15.93
CA GLU A 10 1.50 16.40 14.73
C GLU A 10 2.63 15.34 14.71
N ASP A 11 3.33 15.14 15.83
CA ASP A 11 4.37 14.11 15.98
C ASP A 11 3.81 12.70 15.72
N LYS A 12 2.57 12.43 16.12
CA LYS A 12 1.94 11.11 15.89
C LYS A 12 1.64 10.85 14.42
N ALA A 13 1.26 11.88 13.66
CA ALA A 13 0.98 11.75 12.24
C ALA A 13 2.27 11.52 11.44
N GLU A 14 3.32 12.26 11.77
CA GLU A 14 4.65 12.15 11.14
C GLU A 14 5.33 10.81 11.46
N VAL A 15 5.29 10.37 12.73
CA VAL A 15 5.76 9.05 13.14
C VAL A 15 5.00 7.95 12.40
N ARG A 16 3.67 8.08 12.27
CA ARG A 16 2.86 7.12 11.51
C ARG A 16 3.27 7.07 10.04
N GLN A 17 3.46 8.21 9.40
CA GLN A 17 3.90 8.28 8.00
C GLN A 17 5.28 7.64 7.82
N SER A 18 6.21 7.92 8.74
CA SER A 18 7.55 7.31 8.75
C SER A 18 7.49 5.80 8.91
N CYS A 19 6.65 5.28 9.82
CA CYS A 19 6.44 3.84 9.98
C CYS A 19 5.85 3.20 8.71
N VAL A 20 4.92 3.87 8.03
CA VAL A 20 4.37 3.37 6.76
C VAL A 20 5.46 3.33 5.68
N ALA A 21 6.30 4.35 5.57
CA ALA A 21 7.40 4.39 4.61
C ALA A 21 8.40 3.25 4.85
N VAL A 22 8.79 3.02 6.11
CA VAL A 22 9.67 1.89 6.49
C VAL A 22 8.99 0.56 6.15
N TYR A 23 7.71 0.39 6.47
CA TYR A 23 6.97 -0.82 6.14
C TYR A 23 6.93 -1.09 4.63
N GLN A 24 6.70 -0.05 3.82
CA GLN A 24 6.71 -0.14 2.35
C GLN A 24 8.09 -0.51 1.81
N PHE A 25 9.16 0.06 2.35
CA PHE A 25 10.53 -0.30 2.02
C PHE A 25 10.84 -1.77 2.34
N LEU A 26 10.47 -2.22 3.55
CA LEU A 26 10.73 -3.59 4.01
C LEU A 26 9.95 -4.64 3.21
N ASN A 27 8.74 -4.32 2.74
CA ASN A 27 7.87 -5.23 1.98
C ASN A 27 7.84 -4.93 0.47
N ALA A 28 8.84 -4.21 -0.05
CA ALA A 28 8.92 -3.90 -1.46
C ALA A 28 9.00 -5.21 -2.29
N PRO A 29 8.13 -5.41 -3.29
CA PRO A 29 8.15 -6.63 -4.12
C PRO A 29 9.22 -6.61 -5.21
N GLY A 30 9.80 -5.43 -5.51
CA GLY A 30 10.83 -5.23 -6.52
C GLY A 30 12.08 -4.58 -5.94
N CYS A 31 12.92 -4.00 -6.80
CA CYS A 31 14.16 -3.33 -6.38
C CYS A 31 13.93 -2.34 -5.21
N ARG A 32 14.63 -2.56 -4.08
CA ARG A 32 14.50 -1.69 -2.89
C ARG A 32 15.00 -0.27 -3.14
N TRP A 33 16.00 -0.12 -4.01
CA TRP A 33 16.55 1.19 -4.36
C TRP A 33 15.51 2.09 -5.02
N LYS A 34 14.65 1.52 -5.87
CA LYS A 34 13.53 2.25 -6.48
C LYS A 34 12.61 2.88 -5.43
N VAL A 35 12.31 2.16 -4.36
CA VAL A 35 11.44 2.64 -3.27
C VAL A 35 12.10 3.79 -2.51
N LEU A 36 13.42 3.72 -2.27
CA LEU A 36 14.18 4.80 -1.65
C LEU A 36 14.18 6.06 -2.53
N CYS A 37 14.51 5.92 -3.81
CA CYS A 37 14.48 7.05 -4.75
C CYS A 37 13.09 7.71 -4.79
N GLN A 38 12.01 6.91 -4.85
CA GLN A 38 10.64 7.43 -4.81
C GLN A 38 10.32 8.18 -3.50
N HIS A 39 10.81 7.69 -2.37
CA HIS A 39 10.60 8.34 -1.08
C HIS A 39 11.28 9.72 -1.00
N PHE A 40 12.48 9.86 -1.58
CA PHE A 40 13.24 11.11 -1.60
C PHE A 40 12.97 11.99 -2.84
N GLY A 41 12.07 11.59 -3.73
CA GLY A 41 11.74 12.36 -4.94
C GLY A 41 12.79 12.28 -6.04
N GLU A 42 13.68 11.29 -6.00
CA GLU A 42 14.66 11.03 -7.05
C GLU A 42 14.05 10.23 -8.21
N VAL A 43 14.49 10.54 -9.44
CA VAL A 43 14.06 9.80 -10.63
C VAL A 43 14.88 8.53 -10.76
N TYR A 44 14.23 7.38 -10.65
CA TYR A 44 14.83 6.08 -10.89
C TYR A 44 14.38 5.52 -12.25
N VAL A 45 15.30 5.50 -13.22
CA VAL A 45 15.01 5.14 -14.62
C VAL A 45 15.12 3.63 -14.85
N ASP A 46 15.99 2.96 -14.08
CA ASP A 46 16.25 1.53 -14.25
C ASP A 46 15.17 0.66 -13.61
N GLY A 47 15.01 -0.57 -14.11
CA GLY A 47 14.12 -1.56 -13.49
C GLY A 47 14.71 -2.15 -12.20
N TYR A 48 16.03 -2.35 -12.16
CA TYR A 48 16.74 -3.09 -11.12
C TYR A 48 18.11 -2.46 -10.84
N CYS A 49 18.48 -2.32 -9.56
CA CYS A 49 19.78 -1.74 -9.18
C CYS A 49 20.93 -2.75 -9.14
N GLY A 50 20.63 -4.05 -9.22
CA GLY A 50 21.62 -5.13 -9.17
C GLY A 50 22.28 -5.36 -7.79
N ALA A 51 22.19 -4.41 -6.86
CA ALA A 51 22.94 -4.44 -5.60
C ALA A 51 22.09 -4.68 -4.34
N CYS A 52 20.75 -4.63 -4.42
CA CYS A 52 19.88 -4.94 -3.28
C CYS A 52 19.51 -6.42 -3.23
N ASP A 53 19.13 -6.90 -2.04
CA ASP A 53 18.66 -8.26 -1.79
C ASP A 53 17.56 -8.71 -2.77
N ASN A 54 16.57 -7.86 -3.09
CA ASN A 54 15.52 -8.20 -4.04
C ASN A 54 16.05 -8.39 -5.47
N CYS A 55 17.09 -7.64 -5.87
CA CYS A 55 17.76 -7.84 -7.16
C CYS A 55 18.63 -9.11 -7.15
N SER A 56 19.30 -9.39 -6.03
CA SER A 56 20.14 -10.59 -5.88
C SER A 56 19.30 -11.87 -5.84
N ALA A 57 18.16 -11.85 -5.17
CA ALA A 57 17.30 -13.02 -4.97
C ALA A 57 16.55 -13.50 -6.23
N HIS A 58 16.59 -12.75 -7.33
CA HIS A 58 15.88 -13.08 -8.58
C HIS A 58 14.41 -13.47 -8.32
N VAL A 59 13.69 -12.64 -7.55
CA VAL A 59 12.26 -12.86 -7.32
C VAL A 59 11.56 -12.91 -8.68
N PRO A 60 10.88 -14.02 -9.04
CA PRO A 60 10.25 -14.13 -10.36
C PRO A 60 9.22 -13.03 -10.55
N ASP A 61 9.24 -12.39 -11.72
CA ASP A 61 8.18 -11.46 -12.09
C ASP A 61 6.85 -12.21 -12.17
N VAL A 62 5.90 -11.83 -11.31
CA VAL A 62 4.54 -12.33 -11.36
C VAL A 62 3.76 -11.43 -12.33
N ASP A 63 3.29 -12.00 -13.44
CA ASP A 63 2.40 -11.25 -14.34
C ASP A 63 1.02 -11.08 -13.70
N LEU A 64 0.78 -9.88 -13.17
CA LEU A 64 -0.48 -9.53 -12.54
C LEU A 64 -1.48 -8.86 -13.49
N ARG A 65 -1.16 -8.72 -14.79
CA ARG A 65 -2.00 -7.98 -15.76
C ARG A 65 -3.43 -8.52 -15.84
N SER A 66 -3.61 -9.83 -15.80
CA SER A 66 -4.92 -10.48 -15.81
C SER A 66 -5.78 -10.12 -14.59
N TYR A 67 -5.15 -9.74 -13.47
CA TYR A 67 -5.83 -9.36 -12.23
C TYR A 67 -6.12 -7.86 -12.13
N LEU A 68 -5.52 -7.03 -12.99
CA LEU A 68 -5.70 -5.58 -12.94
C LEU A 68 -7.14 -5.16 -13.20
N ASN A 69 -7.80 -5.73 -14.21
CA ASN A 69 -9.18 -5.39 -14.56
C ASN A 69 -10.15 -5.67 -13.39
N PRO A 70 -10.17 -6.87 -12.77
CA PRO A 70 -10.98 -7.12 -11.58
C PRO A 70 -10.68 -6.16 -10.43
N ILE A 71 -9.41 -5.84 -10.17
CA ILE A 71 -8.99 -4.93 -9.09
C ILE A 71 -9.53 -3.53 -9.33
N VAL A 72 -9.33 -2.99 -10.53
CA VAL A 72 -9.80 -1.66 -10.91
C VAL A 72 -11.33 -1.59 -10.84
N HIS A 73 -12.03 -2.61 -11.33
CA HIS A 73 -13.48 -2.68 -11.22
C HIS A 73 -13.94 -2.70 -9.76
N ALA A 74 -13.30 -3.50 -8.90
CA ALA A 74 -13.62 -3.55 -7.48
C ALA A 74 -13.34 -2.20 -6.78
N PHE A 75 -12.32 -1.46 -7.19
CA PHE A 75 -12.10 -0.09 -6.74
C PHE A 75 -13.24 0.83 -7.19
N HIS A 76 -13.63 0.82 -8.47
CA HIS A 76 -14.72 1.66 -8.96
C HIS A 76 -16.04 1.40 -8.24
N GLU A 77 -16.41 0.14 -8.05
CA GLU A 77 -17.60 -0.26 -7.29
C GLU A 77 -17.50 0.17 -5.82
N ALA A 78 -16.36 -0.05 -5.18
CA ALA A 78 -16.15 0.37 -3.79
C ALA A 78 -16.21 1.91 -3.63
N ASN A 79 -15.86 2.68 -4.67
CA ASN A 79 -15.74 4.14 -4.64
C ASN A 79 -17.11 4.88 -4.62
N VAL A 80 -18.21 4.15 -4.45
CA VAL A 80 -19.51 4.72 -4.05
C VAL A 80 -19.42 5.17 -2.58
N GLY A 81 -18.70 6.28 -2.36
CA GLY A 81 -18.74 7.13 -1.16
C GLY A 81 -17.76 6.82 -0.02
N HIS A 82 -16.62 6.15 -0.24
CA HIS A 82 -15.65 5.84 0.83
C HIS A 82 -14.22 6.26 0.50
N THR A 83 -13.59 7.00 1.42
CA THR A 83 -12.15 7.19 1.49
C THR A 83 -11.67 6.80 2.90
N GLY A 84 -10.56 6.05 3.02
CA GLY A 84 -9.97 5.68 4.32
C GLY A 84 -9.54 4.22 4.47
N PRO A 85 -9.00 3.81 5.63
CA PRO A 85 -8.38 2.48 5.84
C PRO A 85 -9.31 1.29 5.62
N LEU A 86 -10.61 1.46 5.88
CA LEU A 86 -11.62 0.42 5.67
C LEU A 86 -11.90 0.18 4.19
N TYR A 87 -11.69 1.18 3.33
CA TYR A 87 -11.91 1.09 1.89
C TYR A 87 -11.06 0.00 1.23
N ARG A 88 -9.75 -0.03 1.54
CA ARG A 88 -8.84 -1.06 1.01
C ARG A 88 -9.25 -2.46 1.47
N ALA A 89 -9.66 -2.60 2.73
CA ALA A 89 -10.13 -3.89 3.25
C ALA A 89 -11.44 -4.36 2.58
N SER A 90 -12.34 -3.43 2.24
CA SER A 90 -13.56 -3.72 1.49
C SER A 90 -13.25 -4.23 0.07
N VAL A 91 -12.36 -3.55 -0.65
CA VAL A 91 -11.94 -3.97 -2.01
C VAL A 91 -11.37 -5.39 -1.99
N VAL A 92 -10.50 -5.69 -1.02
CA VAL A 92 -9.95 -7.04 -0.86
C VAL A 92 -11.06 -8.06 -0.57
N GLN A 93 -12.03 -7.73 0.30
CA GLN A 93 -13.15 -8.62 0.60
C GLN A 93 -14.07 -8.87 -0.60
N MET A 94 -14.28 -7.88 -1.46
CA MET A 94 -15.03 -8.03 -2.71
C MET A 94 -14.31 -8.99 -3.66
N LEU A 95 -13.01 -8.79 -3.87
CA LEU A 95 -12.19 -9.66 -4.72
C LEU A 95 -12.11 -11.10 -4.21
N MET A 96 -12.17 -11.29 -2.89
CA MET A 96 -12.25 -12.60 -2.26
C MET A 96 -13.64 -13.24 -2.30
N GLY A 97 -14.66 -12.56 -2.85
CA GLY A 97 -16.04 -13.06 -2.89
C GLY A 97 -16.73 -13.11 -1.52
N SER A 98 -16.31 -12.26 -0.57
CA SER A 98 -16.86 -12.25 0.78
C SER A 98 -18.33 -11.83 0.80
N ARG A 99 -19.19 -12.70 1.34
CA ARG A 99 -20.64 -12.49 1.47
C ARG A 99 -21.07 -11.80 2.77
N ARG A 100 -20.29 -10.82 3.25
CA ARG A 100 -20.66 -10.11 4.48
C ARG A 100 -21.91 -9.26 4.22
N ALA A 101 -22.87 -9.30 5.15
CA ALA A 101 -24.17 -8.64 5.00
C ALA A 101 -24.06 -7.15 4.65
N TRP A 102 -23.10 -6.42 5.23
CA TRP A 102 -22.90 -5.00 4.93
C TRP A 102 -22.28 -4.73 3.54
N LEU A 103 -21.58 -5.70 2.95
CA LEU A 103 -21.10 -5.67 1.57
C LEU A 103 -22.24 -6.01 0.59
N LEU A 104 -23.01 -7.05 0.88
CA LEU A 104 -24.13 -7.52 0.06
C LEU A 104 -25.32 -6.56 0.01
N ASN A 105 -25.65 -5.91 1.14
CA ASN A 105 -26.75 -4.95 1.19
C ASN A 105 -26.44 -3.63 0.46
N LYS A 106 -25.17 -3.38 0.11
CA LYS A 106 -24.72 -2.15 -0.54
C LYS A 106 -24.52 -2.31 -2.05
N TYR A 107 -24.25 -3.54 -2.51
CA TYR A 107 -24.03 -3.90 -3.91
C TYR A 107 -24.87 -5.17 -4.24
N PRO A 108 -26.19 -5.03 -4.50
CA PRO A 108 -27.06 -6.15 -4.84
C PRO A 108 -26.75 -6.78 -6.21
#